data_AF-A0A3Q0EHN8-F1
#
_entry.id   AF-A0A3Q0EHN8-F1
#
_cell.length_a   1.000
_cell.length_b   1.000
_cell.length_c   1.000
_cell.angle_alpha   90.00
_cell.angle_beta   90.00
_cell.angle_gamma   90.00
#
_symmetry.space_group_name_H-M   'P 1'
#
loop_
_entity.id
_entity.type
_entity.pdbx_description
1 polymer ?
#
loop_
_entity_poly.entity_id
_entity_poly.type
_entity_poly.pdbx_seq_one_letter_code
_entity_poly.pdbx_strand_id
1 'polypeptide(L)'
;VEELWIGLNDLKLQMSFEWSDGSLVSFTHWHPFEPNNFRDSLEDCVTIWGPEGRWNDSPCNQSLPSICKKAGQLSPGAAEDDHGCRKGWTWHSPSCYWLGEDQVAYAEARRLCTDHSSQLVTITNRYGKRGGA
;
A
#
# COMPACT_ATOMS: atom_id res chain seq x y z
N VAL A 1 -5.59 -14.87 -7.74
CA VAL A 1 -5.00 -13.52 -7.68
C VAL A 1 -5.33 -13.01 -6.31
N GLU A 2 -4.31 -12.68 -5.52
CA GLU A 2 -4.51 -12.29 -4.12
C GLU A 2 -4.96 -10.83 -4.05
N GLU A 3 -5.88 -10.54 -3.14
CA GLU A 3 -6.35 -9.21 -2.80
C GLU A 3 -5.55 -8.70 -1.60
N LEU A 4 -5.05 -7.47 -1.66
CA LEU A 4 -4.06 -6.97 -0.71
C LEU A 4 -4.42 -5.58 -0.19
N TRP A 5 -4.34 -5.38 1.13
CA TRP A 5 -4.51 -4.07 1.73
C TRP A 5 -3.40 -3.09 1.31
N ILE A 6 -3.81 -1.85 0.99
CA ILE A 6 -2.93 -0.70 0.78
C ILE A 6 -3.30 0.44 1.73
N GLY A 7 -2.50 1.51 1.76
CA GLY A 7 -2.71 2.61 2.72
C GLY A 7 -3.86 3.56 2.40
N LEU A 8 -4.53 3.43 1.25
CA LEU A 8 -5.61 4.34 0.85
C LEU A 8 -6.90 3.98 1.60
N ASN A 9 -7.63 5.00 2.06
CA ASN A 9 -8.86 4.85 2.84
C ASN A 9 -9.65 6.17 2.82
N ASP A 10 -10.93 6.15 3.11
CA ASP A 10 -11.79 7.33 3.30
C ASP A 10 -12.50 7.33 4.67
N LEU A 11 -11.92 6.62 5.66
CA LEU A 11 -12.37 6.48 7.05
C LEU A 11 -12.75 7.80 7.76
N LYS A 12 -12.19 8.93 7.34
CA LYS A 12 -12.48 10.25 7.94
C LYS A 12 -13.68 10.94 7.32
N LEU A 13 -13.88 10.77 6.02
CA LEU A 13 -14.90 11.46 5.24
C LEU A 13 -15.22 10.64 3.99
N GLN A 14 -16.44 10.14 3.90
CA GLN A 14 -16.90 9.30 2.80
C GLN A 14 -16.63 9.93 1.44
N MET A 15 -16.14 9.12 0.49
CA MET A 15 -15.71 9.50 -0.85
C MET A 15 -14.51 10.46 -0.91
N SER A 16 -13.87 10.76 0.22
CA SER A 16 -12.68 11.61 0.30
C SER A 16 -11.47 10.80 0.75
N PHE A 17 -10.89 10.07 -0.20
CA PHE A 17 -9.76 9.19 0.03
C PHE A 17 -8.48 9.93 0.43
N GLU A 18 -7.76 9.36 1.38
CA GLU A 18 -6.45 9.80 1.88
C GLU A 18 -5.51 8.61 2.08
N TRP A 19 -4.20 8.87 1.99
CA TRP A 19 -3.19 7.89 2.35
C TRP A 19 -2.96 7.86 3.87
N SER A 20 -2.83 6.68 4.44
CA SER A 20 -2.56 6.51 5.87
C SER A 20 -1.23 7.09 6.35
N ASP A 21 -0.28 7.32 5.43
CA ASP A 21 1.01 7.98 5.72
C ASP A 21 0.94 9.52 5.64
N GLY A 22 -0.22 10.08 5.25
CA GLY A 22 -0.42 11.52 5.06
C GLY A 22 0.07 12.06 3.70
N SER A 23 0.55 11.20 2.81
CA SER A 23 0.90 11.59 1.43
C SER A 23 -0.30 12.14 0.67
N LEU A 24 -0.05 13.04 -0.27
CA LEU A 24 -1.08 13.56 -1.16
C LEU A 24 -1.58 12.48 -2.12
N VAL A 25 -2.89 12.42 -2.33
CA VAL A 25 -3.50 11.56 -3.36
C VAL A 25 -3.34 12.24 -4.72
N SER A 26 -2.20 11.99 -5.39
CA SER A 26 -1.87 12.53 -6.71
C SER A 26 -2.13 11.56 -7.87
N PHE A 27 -2.45 10.31 -7.56
CA PHE A 27 -2.64 9.24 -8.53
C PHE A 27 -3.68 8.25 -7.99
N THR A 28 -4.54 7.77 -8.87
CA THR A 28 -5.49 6.69 -8.58
C THR A 28 -5.49 5.64 -9.68
N HIS A 29 -5.72 4.38 -9.31
CA HIS A 29 -5.78 3.26 -10.26
C HIS A 29 -6.97 2.34 -10.03
N TRP A 30 -8.15 2.95 -9.87
CA TRP A 30 -9.39 2.24 -9.63
C TRP A 30 -9.71 1.20 -10.71
N HIS A 31 -10.33 0.10 -10.28
CA HIS A 31 -11.00 -0.82 -11.16
C HIS A 31 -12.16 -0.10 -11.88
N PRO A 32 -12.52 -0.48 -13.12
CA PRO A 32 -13.74 0.01 -13.72
C PRO A 32 -14.93 -0.12 -12.75
N PHE A 33 -15.67 0.98 -12.61
CA PHE A 33 -16.81 1.16 -11.71
C PHE A 33 -16.50 1.38 -10.23
N GLU A 34 -15.23 1.44 -9.82
CA GLU A 34 -14.81 1.79 -8.45
C GLU A 34 -14.34 3.25 -8.31
N PRO A 35 -14.36 3.83 -7.10
CA PRO A 35 -14.95 3.29 -5.87
C PRO A 35 -16.48 3.39 -5.88
N ASN A 36 -17.17 2.34 -5.43
CA ASN A 36 -18.62 2.24 -5.59
C ASN A 36 -19.40 2.23 -4.26
N ASN A 37 -18.72 2.09 -3.12
CA ASN A 37 -19.31 1.95 -1.79
C ASN A 37 -20.46 0.92 -1.79
N PHE A 38 -20.14 -0.31 -2.19
CA PHE A 38 -21.12 -1.29 -2.58
C PHE A 38 -22.11 -1.55 -1.46
N ARG A 39 -23.40 -1.39 -1.77
CA ARG A 39 -24.53 -1.67 -0.86
C ARG A 39 -24.49 -0.88 0.45
N ASP A 40 -23.93 0.34 0.46
CA ASP A 40 -23.79 1.16 1.67
C ASP A 40 -23.05 0.43 2.80
N SER A 41 -22.12 -0.46 2.45
CA SER A 41 -21.50 -1.38 3.40
C SER A 41 -20.31 -0.81 4.19
N LEU A 42 -20.06 0.51 4.08
CA LEU A 42 -18.93 1.22 4.69
C LEU A 42 -17.60 0.63 4.18
N GLU A 43 -17.43 0.67 2.86
CA GLU A 43 -16.22 0.20 2.17
C GLU A 43 -15.08 1.20 2.29
N ASP A 44 -14.69 1.52 3.52
CA ASP A 44 -13.87 2.71 3.77
C ASP A 44 -12.35 2.48 3.56
N CYS A 45 -11.97 1.28 3.11
CA CYS A 45 -10.59 0.81 2.99
C CYS A 45 -10.31 0.30 1.58
N VAL A 46 -9.07 0.35 1.13
CA VAL A 46 -8.75 0.05 -0.28
C VAL A 46 -7.84 -1.17 -0.40
N THR A 47 -8.15 -2.02 -1.37
CA THR A 47 -7.34 -3.17 -1.77
C THR A 47 -6.79 -3.02 -3.17
N ILE A 48 -5.71 -3.75 -3.46
CA ILE A 48 -5.29 -4.06 -4.84
C ILE A 48 -5.79 -5.45 -5.19
N TRP A 49 -6.36 -5.60 -6.38
CA TRP A 49 -6.79 -6.87 -6.94
C TRP A 49 -6.56 -6.92 -8.46
N GLY A 50 -6.40 -8.14 -8.96
CA GLY A 50 -6.40 -8.46 -10.38
C GLY A 50 -4.99 -8.44 -10.97
N PRO A 51 -4.83 -9.00 -12.18
CA PRO A 51 -3.52 -9.03 -12.85
C PRO A 51 -3.00 -7.63 -13.20
N GLU A 52 -3.89 -6.64 -13.31
CA GLU A 52 -3.54 -5.23 -13.56
C GLU A 52 -3.22 -4.46 -12.26
N GLY A 53 -3.46 -5.04 -11.08
CA GLY A 53 -3.23 -4.37 -9.80
C GLY A 53 -4.12 -3.14 -9.60
N ARG A 54 -5.38 -3.21 -10.04
CA ARG A 54 -6.35 -2.13 -9.90
C ARG A 54 -6.97 -2.12 -8.51
N TRP A 55 -7.50 -0.96 -8.13
CA TRP A 55 -7.94 -0.71 -6.77
C TRP A 55 -9.44 -0.93 -6.61
N ASN A 56 -9.82 -1.45 -5.45
CA ASN A 56 -11.20 -1.66 -5.04
C ASN A 56 -11.38 -1.04 -3.64
N ASP A 57 -12.45 -0.29 -3.42
CA ASP A 57 -12.89 0.02 -2.06
C ASP A 57 -13.54 -1.23 -1.45
N SER A 58 -13.33 -1.46 -0.17
CA SER A 58 -13.60 -2.74 0.47
C SER A 58 -13.90 -2.58 1.96
N PRO A 59 -14.79 -3.42 2.53
CA PRO A 59 -15.07 -3.38 3.96
C PRO A 59 -13.81 -3.62 4.77
N CYS A 60 -13.47 -2.67 5.65
CA CYS A 60 -12.23 -2.70 6.44
C CYS A 60 -12.08 -3.92 7.37
N ASN A 61 -13.18 -4.65 7.63
CA ASN A 61 -13.22 -5.83 8.49
C ASN A 61 -12.86 -7.15 7.76
N GLN A 62 -12.65 -7.11 6.44
CA GLN A 62 -12.15 -8.27 5.71
C GLN A 62 -10.76 -8.68 6.22
N SER A 63 -10.50 -9.98 6.28
CA SER A 63 -9.18 -10.50 6.66
C SER A 63 -8.36 -10.74 5.40
N LEU A 64 -7.40 -9.88 5.13
CA LEU A 64 -6.58 -9.90 3.91
C LEU A 64 -5.10 -9.69 4.24
N PRO A 65 -4.18 -10.22 3.40
CA PRO A 65 -2.77 -9.87 3.48
C PRO A 65 -2.55 -8.39 3.11
N SER A 66 -1.36 -7.86 3.40
CA SER A 66 -1.08 -6.43 3.20
C SER A 66 0.31 -6.17 2.63
N ILE A 67 0.48 -5.02 2.00
CA ILE A 67 1.79 -4.57 1.53
C ILE A 67 2.26 -3.43 2.42
N CYS A 68 3.41 -3.60 3.07
CA CYS A 68 4.07 -2.55 3.83
C CYS A 68 5.17 -1.87 3.00
N LYS A 69 5.40 -0.58 3.25
CA LYS A 69 6.40 0.26 2.60
C LYS A 69 7.17 1.07 3.64
N LYS A 70 8.47 1.18 3.45
CA LYS A 70 9.35 2.13 4.16
C LYS A 70 10.36 2.73 3.21
N ALA A 71 10.91 3.90 3.55
CA ALA A 71 12.05 4.44 2.82
C ALA A 71 13.25 3.48 2.93
N GLY A 72 13.97 3.27 1.82
CA GLY A 72 15.29 2.68 1.91
C GLY A 72 16.35 3.73 2.22
N GLN A 73 17.57 3.27 2.42
CA GLN A 73 18.75 4.09 2.63
C GLN A 73 19.48 4.23 1.30
N LEU A 74 19.50 5.45 0.76
CA LEU A 74 20.38 5.83 -0.33
C LEU A 74 21.74 6.20 0.26
N SER A 75 22.52 5.22 0.70
CA SER A 75 23.90 5.47 1.15
C SER A 75 24.81 5.67 -0.08
N PRO A 76 25.47 6.83 -0.25
CA PRO A 76 26.46 7.01 -1.30
C PRO A 76 27.65 6.09 -1.03
N GLY A 77 27.84 5.07 -1.87
CA GLY A 77 29.06 4.24 -1.87
C GLY A 77 29.00 2.90 -1.13
N ALA A 78 27.85 2.44 -0.65
CA ALA A 78 27.71 1.05 -0.20
C ALA A 78 27.16 0.20 -1.35
N ALA A 79 28.05 -0.51 -2.04
CA ALA A 79 27.71 -1.31 -3.22
C ALA A 79 27.04 -2.66 -2.89
N GLU A 80 26.77 -3.00 -1.62
CA GLU A 80 26.45 -4.41 -1.28
C GLU A 80 25.42 -4.67 -0.16
N ASP A 81 24.56 -3.72 0.24
CA ASP A 81 23.58 -4.04 1.29
C ASP A 81 22.19 -3.46 0.99
N ASP A 82 21.37 -4.22 0.24
CA ASP A 82 19.91 -4.11 -0.06
C ASP A 82 19.24 -2.71 0.12
N HIS A 83 19.96 -1.62 -0.15
CA HIS A 83 19.57 -0.23 0.10
C HIS A 83 18.88 -0.01 1.46
N GLY A 84 19.40 -0.63 2.53
CA GLY A 84 18.83 -0.53 3.90
C GLY A 84 17.50 -1.29 4.09
N CYS A 85 17.11 -2.13 3.14
CA CYS A 85 16.04 -3.10 3.30
C CYS A 85 16.50 -4.26 4.20
N ARG A 86 15.56 -4.81 4.98
CA ARG A 86 15.83 -5.95 5.88
C ARG A 86 15.64 -7.23 5.06
N LYS A 87 16.30 -8.33 5.43
CA LYS A 87 16.07 -9.65 4.82
C LYS A 87 14.56 -9.96 4.76
N GLY A 88 14.06 -10.35 3.59
CA GLY A 88 12.64 -10.60 3.33
C GLY A 88 11.86 -9.38 2.81
N TRP A 89 12.47 -8.20 2.77
CA TRP A 89 11.93 -7.02 2.09
C TRP A 89 12.49 -6.96 0.67
N THR A 90 11.72 -6.39 -0.24
CA THR A 90 12.15 -6.18 -1.63
C THR A 90 12.42 -4.69 -1.85
N TRP A 91 13.61 -4.37 -2.33
CA TRP A 91 13.96 -3.02 -2.74
C TRP A 91 13.37 -2.67 -4.11
N HIS A 92 12.59 -1.58 -4.16
CA HIS A 92 12.27 -0.88 -5.39
C HIS A 92 12.43 0.62 -5.17
N SER A 93 13.47 1.19 -5.78
CA SER A 93 13.85 2.59 -5.57
C SER A 93 12.65 3.55 -5.60
N PRO A 94 12.49 4.42 -4.58
CA PRO A 94 13.38 4.66 -3.43
C PRO A 94 12.93 3.96 -2.12
N SER A 95 12.19 2.85 -2.18
CA SER A 95 11.54 2.24 -1.01
C SER A 95 11.74 0.72 -0.90
N CYS A 96 11.64 0.23 0.33
CA CYS A 96 11.56 -1.20 0.64
C CYS A 96 10.09 -1.60 0.81
N TYR A 97 9.73 -2.76 0.30
CA TYR A 97 8.39 -3.32 0.36
C TYR A 97 8.39 -4.69 1.03
N TRP A 98 7.35 -5.00 1.78
CA TRP A 98 7.16 -6.32 2.37
C TRP A 98 5.72 -6.75 2.22
N LEU A 99 5.55 -8.01 1.85
CA LEU A 99 4.24 -8.65 1.75
C LEU A 99 3.97 -9.34 3.10
N GLY A 100 2.99 -8.84 3.84
CA GLY A 100 2.50 -9.49 5.05
C GLY A 100 1.60 -10.66 4.69
N GLU A 101 2.00 -11.86 5.10
CA GLU A 101 1.26 -13.11 4.84
C GLU A 101 0.05 -13.27 5.76
N ASP A 102 0.03 -12.59 6.91
CA ASP A 102 -1.08 -12.61 7.87
C ASP A 102 -2.33 -11.95 7.27
N GLN A 103 -3.43 -12.70 7.25
CA GLN A 103 -4.73 -12.20 6.80
C GLN A 103 -5.47 -11.55 7.97
N VAL A 104 -5.54 -10.23 7.98
CA VAL A 104 -6.09 -9.45 9.10
C VAL A 104 -6.94 -8.29 8.60
N ALA A 105 -7.77 -7.74 9.50
CA ALA A 105 -8.52 -6.51 9.24
C ALA A 105 -7.58 -5.32 8.98
N TYR A 106 -8.07 -4.31 8.25
CA TYR A 106 -7.28 -3.15 7.83
C TYR A 106 -6.52 -2.46 8.97
N ALA A 107 -7.21 -2.25 10.11
CA ALA A 107 -6.61 -1.61 11.28
C ALA A 107 -5.43 -2.39 11.85
N GLU A 108 -5.51 -3.72 11.82
CA GLU A 108 -4.44 -4.61 12.27
C GLU A 108 -3.31 -4.69 11.24
N ALA A 109 -3.63 -4.74 9.95
CA ALA A 109 -2.62 -4.66 8.88
C ALA A 109 -1.76 -3.39 9.01
N ARG A 110 -2.40 -2.24 9.30
CA ARG A 110 -1.71 -0.98 9.58
C ARG A 110 -0.80 -1.08 10.81
N ARG A 111 -1.23 -1.78 11.86
CA ARG A 111 -0.42 -2.04 13.06
C ARG A 111 0.80 -2.90 12.73
N LEU A 112 0.62 -4.02 12.01
CA LEU A 112 1.72 -4.90 11.60
C LEU A 112 2.79 -4.14 10.80
N CYS A 113 2.39 -3.29 9.84
CA CYS A 113 3.37 -2.44 9.15
C CYS A 113 4.09 -1.49 10.12
N THR A 114 3.36 -0.86 11.06
CA THR A 114 3.92 0.07 12.05
C THR A 114 4.93 -0.63 12.96
N ASP A 115 4.64 -1.85 13.41
CA ASP A 115 5.53 -2.67 14.24
C ASP A 115 6.85 -2.99 13.52
N HIS A 116 6.81 -3.07 12.19
CA HIS A 116 8.00 -3.18 11.34
C HIS A 116 8.70 -1.85 11.04
N SER A 117 8.30 -0.74 11.68
CA SER A 117 8.79 0.62 11.40
C SER A 117 8.53 1.03 9.94
N SER A 118 7.35 0.68 9.44
CA SER A 118 6.88 0.91 8.08
C SER A 118 5.41 1.33 8.10
N GLN A 119 4.81 1.53 6.94
CA GLN A 119 3.39 1.88 6.80
C GLN A 119 2.75 1.03 5.71
N LEU A 120 1.43 0.95 5.66
CA LEU A 120 0.76 0.36 4.49
C LEU A 120 1.19 1.13 3.22
N VAL A 121 1.35 0.39 2.12
CA VAL A 121 1.95 0.92 0.90
C VAL A 121 1.16 2.12 0.35
N THR A 122 1.90 3.12 -0.09
CA THR A 122 1.37 4.29 -0.79
C THR A 122 1.86 4.35 -2.23
N ILE A 123 0.93 4.57 -3.16
CA ILE A 123 1.15 4.55 -4.61
C ILE A 123 0.79 5.93 -5.16
N THR A 124 1.79 6.80 -5.25
CA THR A 124 1.59 8.20 -5.66
C THR A 124 1.93 8.46 -7.13
N ASN A 125 2.41 7.45 -7.85
CA ASN A 125 2.71 7.56 -9.27
C ASN A 125 2.52 6.22 -10.00
N ARG A 126 2.46 6.31 -11.34
CA ARG A 126 2.35 5.16 -12.26
C ARG A 126 3.68 4.50 -12.63
N TYR A 127 4.80 5.08 -12.19
CA TYR A 127 6.13 4.70 -12.65
C TYR A 127 7.01 4.27 -11.48
N GLY A 128 7.08 2.97 -11.24
CA GLY A 128 8.21 2.34 -10.56
C GLY A 128 9.49 2.28 -11.42
N LYS A 129 9.69 3.24 -12.35
CA LYS A 129 10.91 3.41 -13.15
C LYS A 129 11.08 4.86 -13.66
N ARG A 130 12.08 5.54 -13.13
CA ARG A 130 13.13 6.29 -13.85
C ARG A 130 14.41 6.02 -13.05
N GLY A 131 15.40 5.28 -13.54
CA GLY A 131 16.28 5.75 -14.61
C GLY A 131 16.82 7.12 -14.17
N GLY A 132 17.91 7.20 -13.41
CA GLY A 132 19.21 6.88 -13.96
C GLY A 132 19.52 7.84 -15.10
N ALA A 133 19.85 9.08 -14.73
CA ALA A 133 20.63 10.03 -15.50
C ALA A 133 21.49 10.80 -14.50
#